data_AF-A0A0Q9XKN3-F1
#
_entry.id   AF-A0A0Q9XKN3-F1
#
_cell.length_a   1.000
_cell.length_b   1.000
_cell.length_c   1.000
_cell.angle_alpha   90.00
_cell.angle_beta   90.00
_cell.angle_gamma   90.00
#
_symmetry.space_group_name_H-M   'P 1'
#
loop_
_entity.id
_entity.type
_entity.pdbx_description
1 polymer ?
#
loop_
_entity_poly.entity_id
_entity_poly.type
_entity_poly.pdbx_seq_one_letter_code
_entity_poly.pdbx_strand_id
1 'polypeptide(L)'
;MKKKWTLYLIHHSHTDIGCTDRQEKIERYHVDYIKWVIDILDAARNGSKKEWEGYKWTCENFWQVENFLENCDEEYKRKFTKYGKGPY
;
A
#
# COMPACT_ATOMS: atom_id res chain seq x y z
N MET A 1 -37.02 -11.47 -7.93
CA MET A 1 -35.76 -12.25 -7.98
C MET A 1 -34.66 -11.45 -7.30
N LYS A 2 -33.81 -12.07 -6.45
CA LYS A 2 -32.62 -11.40 -5.89
C LYS A 2 -31.48 -11.49 -6.92
N LYS A 3 -31.00 -10.34 -7.41
CA LYS A 3 -29.86 -10.28 -8.35
C LYS A 3 -28.56 -10.50 -7.58
N LYS A 4 -27.70 -11.41 -8.04
CA LYS A 4 -26.36 -11.62 -7.48
C LYS A 4 -25.39 -10.65 -8.15
N TRP A 5 -24.66 -9.89 -7.33
CA TRP A 5 -23.63 -8.96 -7.78
C TRP A 5 -22.26 -9.46 -7.32
N THR A 6 -21.26 -9.31 -8.19
CA THR A 6 -19.86 -9.48 -7.82
C THR A 6 -19.28 -8.10 -7.54
N LEU A 7 -18.76 -7.90 -6.33
CA LEU A 7 -18.09 -6.67 -5.93
C LEU A 7 -16.58 -6.87 -6.02
N TYR A 8 -15.90 -5.96 -6.71
CA TYR A 8 -14.44 -5.90 -6.73
C TYR A 8 -14.00 -4.71 -5.88
N LEU A 9 -13.08 -4.94 -4.95
CA LEU A 9 -12.55 -3.92 -4.05
C LEU A 9 -11.10 -3.61 -4.42
N ILE A 10 -10.77 -2.33 -4.58
CA ILE A 10 -9.42 -1.86 -4.91
C ILE A 10 -9.00 -0.89 -3.80
N HIS A 11 -8.01 -1.29 -3.00
CA HIS A 11 -7.48 -0.42 -1.96
C HIS A 11 -6.43 0.53 -2.53
N HIS A 12 -6.58 1.81 -2.21
CA HIS A 12 -5.65 2.88 -2.52
C HIS A 12 -5.90 4.04 -1.54
N SER A 13 -4.99 5.01 -1.51
CA SER A 13 -5.20 6.30 -0.84
C SER A 13 -5.08 7.42 -1.86
N HIS A 14 -6.06 8.32 -1.89
CA HIS A 14 -5.97 9.57 -2.65
C HIS A 14 -4.91 10.50 -2.05
N THR A 15 -4.27 11.31 -2.90
CA THR A 15 -3.12 12.14 -2.55
C THR A 15 -3.42 13.62 -2.79
N ASP A 16 -3.84 14.31 -1.73
CA ASP A 16 -4.12 15.75 -1.76
C ASP A 16 -2.93 16.54 -1.18
N ILE A 17 -1.94 16.86 -2.02
CA ILE A 17 -0.73 17.55 -1.58
C ILE A 17 -1.05 19.03 -1.35
N GLY A 18 -0.95 19.49 -0.10
CA GLY A 18 -1.12 20.91 0.27
C GLY A 18 -2.57 21.40 0.30
N CYS A 19 -3.54 20.54 0.01
CA CYS A 19 -4.98 20.86 0.11
C CYS A 19 -5.55 20.42 1.45
N THR A 20 -5.33 19.15 1.83
CA THR A 20 -5.91 18.55 3.05
C THR A 20 -5.02 18.78 4.28
N ASP A 21 -3.72 18.83 4.09
CA ASP A 21 -2.74 19.04 5.16
C ASP A 21 -1.41 19.52 4.56
N ARG A 22 -0.44 19.86 5.43
CA ARG A 22 0.89 20.28 4.98
C ARG A 22 1.61 19.15 4.24
N GLN A 23 2.34 19.48 3.17
CA GLN A 23 3.06 18.50 2.34
C GLN A 23 3.97 17.59 3.15
N GLU A 24 4.72 18.12 4.13
CA GLU A 24 5.65 17.33 4.95
C GLU A 24 4.93 16.31 5.84
N LYS A 25 3.66 16.57 6.16
CA LYS A 25 2.81 15.66 6.92
C LYS A 25 2.20 14.58 6.02
N ILE A 26 1.74 14.98 4.83
CA ILE A 26 1.23 14.06 3.81
C ILE A 26 2.34 13.08 3.38
N GLU A 27 3.57 13.56 3.20
CA GLU A 27 4.75 12.73 2.93
C GLU A 27 4.88 11.60 3.96
N ARG A 28 4.98 11.95 5.25
CA ARG A 28 5.11 10.97 6.34
C ARG A 28 3.96 9.96 6.35
N TYR A 29 2.73 10.41 6.10
CA TYR A 29 1.57 9.52 6.03
C TYR A 29 1.71 8.50 4.91
N HIS A 30 2.11 8.90 3.71
CA HIS A 30 2.25 7.94 2.61
C HIS A 30 3.42 6.98 2.83
N VAL A 31 4.51 7.42 3.46
CA VAL A 31 5.58 6.52 3.91
C VAL A 31 5.01 5.46 4.86
N ASP A 32 4.25 5.85 5.86
CA ASP A 32 3.68 4.93 6.86
C ASP A 32 2.60 4.01 6.25
N TYR A 33 1.76 4.52 5.34
CA TYR A 33 0.76 3.71 4.64
C TYR A 33 1.41 2.58 3.84
N ILE A 34 2.50 2.86 3.13
CA ILE A 34 3.22 1.83 2.37
C ILE A 34 3.87 0.81 3.31
N LYS A 35 4.40 1.23 4.47
CA LYS A 35 4.90 0.29 5.49
C LYS A 35 3.78 -0.63 6.00
N TRP A 36 2.62 -0.09 6.35
CA TRP A 36 1.49 -0.89 6.81
C TRP A 36 0.99 -1.87 5.74
N VAL A 37 0.96 -1.46 4.48
CA VAL A 37 0.65 -2.35 3.35
C VAL A 37 1.63 -3.51 3.29
N ILE A 38 2.93 -3.25 3.44
CA ILE A 38 3.96 -4.30 3.48
C ILE A 38 3.73 -5.25 4.66
N ASP A 39 3.41 -4.72 5.83
CA ASP A 39 3.16 -5.54 7.03
C ASP A 39 1.90 -6.42 6.87
N ILE A 40 0.85 -5.90 6.25
CA ILE A 40 -0.36 -6.65 5.88
C ILE A 40 -0.01 -7.79 4.91
N LEU A 41 0.81 -7.50 3.89
CA LEU A 41 1.24 -8.50 2.90
C LEU A 41 2.13 -9.57 3.53
N ASP A 42 3.03 -9.20 4.45
CA ASP A 42 3.85 -10.15 5.22
C ASP A 42 2.95 -11.05 6.08
N ALA A 43 1.97 -10.49 6.78
CA ALA A 43 1.03 -11.24 7.63
C ALA A 43 0.16 -12.21 6.81
N ALA A 44 -0.27 -11.80 5.62
CA ALA A 44 -0.99 -12.66 4.69
C ALA A 44 -0.10 -13.81 4.21
N ARG A 45 1.14 -13.52 3.77
CA ARG A 45 2.05 -14.54 3.21
C ARG A 45 2.62 -15.51 4.24
N ASN A 46 2.87 -15.07 5.48
CA ASN A 46 3.38 -15.94 6.53
C ASN A 46 2.26 -16.78 7.21
N GLY A 47 1.01 -16.57 6.81
CA GLY A 47 -0.14 -17.33 7.29
C GLY A 47 -0.66 -16.91 8.67
N SER A 48 -0.12 -15.85 9.27
CA SER A 48 -0.68 -15.27 10.51
C SER A 48 -2.03 -14.61 10.30
N LYS A 49 -2.31 -14.14 9.07
CA LYS A 49 -3.57 -13.51 8.64
C LYS A 49 -4.04 -14.05 7.29
N LYS A 50 -4.42 -15.33 7.25
CA LYS A 50 -4.90 -15.99 6.02
C LYS A 50 -6.14 -15.31 5.42
N GLU A 51 -6.97 -14.68 6.24
CA GLU A 51 -8.15 -13.93 5.79
C GLU A 51 -7.80 -12.69 4.94
N TRP A 52 -6.53 -12.26 4.94
CA TRP A 52 -6.02 -11.16 4.11
C TRP A 52 -5.38 -11.64 2.80
N GLU A 53 -5.43 -12.94 2.51
CA GLU A 53 -4.96 -13.47 1.23
C GLU A 53 -5.69 -12.81 0.05
N GLY A 54 -4.93 -12.38 -0.95
CA GLY A 54 -5.46 -11.63 -2.09
C GLY A 54 -5.58 -10.12 -1.87
N TYR A 55 -5.19 -9.58 -0.70
CA TYR A 55 -5.08 -8.14 -0.49
C TYR A 55 -4.14 -7.50 -1.52
N LYS A 56 -4.57 -6.38 -2.09
CA LYS A 56 -3.82 -5.58 -3.06
C LYS A 56 -3.94 -4.10 -2.71
N TRP A 57 -2.85 -3.37 -2.92
CA TRP A 57 -2.79 -1.93 -2.75
C TRP A 57 -2.20 -1.28 -4.00
N THR A 58 -2.80 -0.15 -4.40
CA THR A 58 -2.30 0.67 -5.51
C THR A 58 -1.78 1.99 -4.95
N CYS A 59 -0.51 2.31 -5.23
CA CYS A 59 -0.01 3.67 -5.08
C CYS A 59 -0.55 4.51 -6.24
N GLU A 60 -1.22 5.62 -5.92
CA GLU A 60 -1.93 6.44 -6.90
C GLU A 60 -0.96 7.20 -7.83
N ASN A 61 0.20 7.60 -7.31
CA ASN A 61 1.20 8.34 -8.05
C ASN A 61 2.61 7.95 -7.64
N PHE A 62 3.59 8.40 -8.43
CA PHE A 62 4.99 8.12 -8.19
C PHE A 62 5.57 8.86 -6.98
N TRP A 63 5.07 10.05 -6.66
CA TRP A 63 5.56 10.87 -5.54
C TRP A 63 5.48 10.10 -4.21
N GLN A 64 4.39 9.37 -3.96
CA GLN A 64 4.28 8.50 -2.78
C GLN A 64 5.41 7.46 -2.68
N VAL A 65 5.74 6.84 -3.83
CA VAL A 65 6.76 5.79 -3.92
C VAL A 65 8.15 6.38 -3.74
N GLU A 66 8.43 7.53 -4.38
CA GLU A 66 9.69 8.26 -4.25
C GLU A 66 9.97 8.60 -2.78
N ASN A 67 9.03 9.28 -2.11
CA ASN A 67 9.18 9.64 -0.69
C ASN A 67 9.36 8.41 0.21
N PHE A 68 8.65 7.31 -0.07
CA PHE A 68 8.85 6.06 0.65
C PHE A 68 10.27 5.51 0.46
N LEU A 69 10.78 5.46 -0.78
CA LEU A 69 12.12 4.95 -1.06
C LEU A 69 13.24 5.83 -0.49
N GLU A 70 13.02 7.13 -0.37
CA GLU A 70 13.97 8.06 0.24
C GLU A 70 13.99 7.96 1.77
N ASN A 71 12.83 7.74 2.40
CA ASN A 71 12.67 7.86 3.86
C ASN A 71 12.53 6.53 4.62
N CYS A 72 12.32 5.39 3.96
CA CYS A 72 12.24 4.09 4.63
C CYS A 72 13.60 3.40 4.79
N ASP A 73 13.68 2.44 5.71
CA ASP A 73 14.88 1.62 5.87
C ASP A 73 15.04 0.56 4.76
N GLU A 74 16.23 -0.02 4.69
CA GLU A 74 16.59 -1.01 3.67
C GLU A 74 15.77 -2.32 3.76
N GLU A 75 15.19 -2.64 4.93
CA GLU A 75 14.31 -3.80 5.04
C GLU A 75 13.00 -3.54 4.30
N TYR A 76 12.36 -2.39 4.54
CA TYR A 76 11.13 -2.01 3.86
C TYR A 76 11.32 -1.82 2.35
N LYS A 77 12.45 -1.25 1.88
CA LYS A 77 12.75 -1.16 0.42
C LYS A 77 12.83 -2.52 -0.24
N ARG A 78 13.52 -3.48 0.40
CA ARG A 78 13.61 -4.87 -0.08
C ARG A 78 12.25 -5.54 -0.15
N LYS A 79 11.42 -5.38 0.89
CA LYS A 79 10.06 -5.92 0.92
C LYS A 79 9.18 -5.28 -0.14
N PHE A 80 9.22 -3.95 -0.27
CA PHE A 80 8.50 -3.22 -1.31
C PHE A 80 8.83 -3.76 -2.70
N THR A 81 10.12 -3.94 -3.01
CA THR A 81 10.57 -4.54 -4.28
C THR A 81 10.07 -5.98 -4.46
N LYS A 82 10.11 -6.80 -3.39
CA LYS A 82 9.61 -8.18 -3.40
C LYS A 82 8.11 -8.25 -3.70
N TYR A 83 7.33 -7.30 -3.20
CA TYR A 83 5.87 -7.25 -3.38
C TYR A 83 5.45 -6.57 -4.68
N GLY A 84 6.15 -5.51 -5.10
CA GLY A 84 5.91 -4.80 -6.35
C GLY A 84 6.19 -5.66 -7.59
N LYS A 85 7.09 -6.64 -7.48
CA LYS A 85 7.37 -7.64 -8.53
C LYS A 85 6.37 -8.80 -8.53
N GLY A 86 5.07 -8.53 -8.38
CA GLY A 86 4.03 -9.56 -8.49
C GLY A 86 4.16 -10.36 -9.80
N PRO A 87 3.62 -11.60 -9.89
CA PRO A 87 3.90 -12.58 -10.96
C PRO A 87 3.34 -12.19 -12.35
N TYR A 88 3.86 -11.10 -12.91
CA TYR A 88 3.89 -10.80 -14.33
C TYR A 88 5.35 -10.78 -14.79
#